data_AF-A0A2N7DEM3-F1
#
_entry.id   AF-A0A2N7DEM3-F1
#
_cell.length_a   1.000
_cell.length_b   1.000
_cell.length_c   1.000
_cell.angle_alpha   90.00
_cell.angle_beta   90.00
_cell.angle_gamma   90.00
#
_symmetry.space_group_name_H-M   'P 1'
#
loop_
_entity.id
_entity.type
_entity.pdbx_description
1 polymer ?
#
loop_
_entity_poly.entity_id
_entity_poly.type
_entity_poly.pdbx_seq_one_letter_code
_entity_poly.pdbx_strand_id
1 'polypeptide(L)'
;MQYIMDIKDEPHERPTQGTNGDYPEISFTFISNTIEGLMGIKPDATNNKIITASHLTSDIDWLEVTQLPVGKHEITVRHDGVKQTTFTNDSTLPLLWEAWFYGDYTSLIVDGQSVTATKKLVNGQTVSFVQISVSSEETRVVQK
;
A
#
# COMPACT_ATOMS: atom_id res chain seq x y z
N MET A 1 -12.87 9.00 -1.81
CA MET A 1 -13.74 8.05 -1.10
C MET A 1 -14.72 8.72 -0.13
N GLN A 2 -14.38 9.86 0.49
CA GLN A 2 -15.27 10.57 1.42
C GLN A 2 -16.70 10.75 0.88
N TYR A 3 -16.84 11.29 -0.34
CA TYR A 3 -18.15 11.47 -0.98
C TYR A 3 -18.99 10.18 -1.03
N ILE A 4 -18.39 9.05 -1.41
CA ILE A 4 -19.09 7.75 -1.50
C ILE A 4 -19.48 7.24 -0.10
N MET A 5 -18.62 7.46 0.91
CA MET A 5 -18.93 7.16 2.31
C MET A 5 -20.12 7.99 2.82
N ASP A 6 -20.16 9.28 2.49
CA ASP A 6 -21.16 10.21 3.00
C ASP A 6 -22.57 9.90 2.46
N ILE A 7 -22.68 9.30 1.27
CA ILE A 7 -23.98 9.01 0.62
C ILE A 7 -24.35 7.53 0.61
N LYS A 8 -23.54 6.64 1.19
CA LYS A 8 -23.77 5.19 1.08
C LYS A 8 -25.09 4.76 1.73
N ASP A 9 -25.52 5.48 2.77
CA ASP A 9 -26.76 5.18 3.50
C ASP A 9 -28.00 5.85 2.88
N GLU A 10 -27.79 6.68 1.85
CA GLU A 10 -28.89 7.27 1.08
C GLU A 10 -29.56 6.23 0.17
N PRO A 11 -30.84 6.42 -0.18
CA PRO A 11 -31.55 5.52 -1.10
C PRO A 11 -30.83 5.40 -2.44
N HIS A 12 -30.75 4.17 -2.95
CA HIS A 12 -30.32 3.94 -4.32
C HIS A 12 -31.27 4.63 -5.33
N GLU A 13 -30.78 4.95 -6.53
CA GLU A 13 -31.59 5.57 -7.61
C GLU A 13 -32.89 4.80 -7.89
N ARG A 14 -32.88 3.49 -7.62
CA ARG A 14 -34.06 2.63 -7.54
C ARG A 14 -34.29 2.22 -6.08
N PRO A 15 -35.20 2.88 -5.34
CA PRO A 15 -35.38 2.65 -3.91
C PRO A 15 -35.75 1.21 -3.51
N THR A 16 -36.31 0.43 -4.43
CA THR A 16 -36.61 -1.00 -4.22
C THR A 16 -35.35 -1.86 -4.05
N GLN A 17 -34.17 -1.32 -4.33
CA GLN A 17 -32.87 -2.00 -4.24
C GLN A 17 -32.11 -1.66 -2.96
N GLY A 18 -32.72 -0.92 -2.02
CA GLY A 18 -32.11 -0.54 -0.74
C GLY A 18 -31.34 0.78 -0.82
N THR A 19 -30.29 0.87 -0.01
CA THR A 19 -29.36 2.00 0.03
C THR A 19 -28.25 1.84 -1.01
N ASN A 20 -27.51 2.91 -1.31
CA ASN A 20 -26.34 2.86 -2.18
C ASN A 20 -25.29 1.83 -1.69
N GLY A 21 -25.15 1.68 -0.37
CA GLY A 21 -24.19 0.79 0.27
C GLY A 21 -24.57 -0.69 0.25
N ASP A 22 -25.84 -1.03 0.02
CA ASP A 22 -26.30 -2.43 -0.07
C ASP A 22 -25.78 -3.13 -1.33
N TYR A 23 -25.26 -2.36 -2.30
CA TYR A 23 -24.62 -2.88 -3.49
C TYR A 23 -23.22 -3.42 -3.19
N PRO A 24 -22.93 -4.69 -3.53
CA PRO A 24 -21.66 -5.33 -3.18
C PRO A 24 -20.45 -4.62 -3.77
N GLU A 25 -20.60 -3.98 -4.93
CA GLU A 25 -19.56 -3.23 -5.62
C GLU A 25 -18.96 -2.15 -4.73
N ILE A 26 -19.77 -1.50 -3.88
CA ILE A 26 -19.30 -0.46 -2.96
C ILE A 26 -18.35 -1.04 -1.92
N SER A 27 -18.68 -2.19 -1.32
CA SER A 27 -17.83 -2.86 -0.34
C SER A 27 -16.48 -3.30 -0.93
N PHE A 28 -16.49 -3.90 -2.13
CA PHE A 28 -15.25 -4.28 -2.81
C PHE A 28 -14.43 -3.06 -3.25
N THR A 29 -15.10 -1.99 -3.66
CA THR A 29 -14.45 -0.71 -4.01
C THR A 29 -13.77 -0.08 -2.80
N PHE A 30 -14.35 -0.16 -1.61
CA PHE A 30 -13.69 0.31 -0.38
C PHE A 30 -12.44 -0.50 -0.06
N ILE A 31 -12.51 -1.83 -0.15
CA ILE A 31 -11.35 -2.70 0.12
C ILE A 31 -10.23 -2.40 -0.89
N SER A 32 -10.52 -2.44 -2.19
CA SER A 32 -9.49 -2.19 -3.21
C SER A 32 -8.90 -0.79 -3.10
N ASN A 33 -9.73 0.26 -2.90
CA ASN A 33 -9.19 1.61 -2.71
C ASN A 33 -8.41 1.77 -1.40
N THR A 34 -8.70 1.00 -0.36
CA THR A 34 -7.89 1.03 0.88
C THR A 34 -6.52 0.41 0.63
N ILE A 35 -6.47 -0.77 0.01
CA ILE A 35 -5.22 -1.53 -0.18
C ILE A 35 -4.38 -1.02 -1.35
N GLU A 36 -4.97 -0.91 -2.54
CA GLU A 36 -4.26 -0.53 -3.77
C GLU A 36 -4.20 0.99 -3.94
N GLY A 37 -5.23 1.71 -3.48
CA GLY A 37 -5.31 3.15 -3.56
C GLY A 37 -4.54 3.85 -2.45
N LEU A 38 -5.03 3.76 -1.22
CA LEU A 38 -4.57 4.53 -0.07
C LEU A 38 -3.23 4.01 0.48
N MET A 39 -3.11 2.68 0.66
CA MET A 39 -1.84 2.06 1.04
C MET A 39 -0.86 1.90 -0.14
N GLY A 40 -1.33 2.03 -1.38
CA GLY A 40 -0.51 1.96 -2.59
C GLY A 40 0.26 0.65 -2.73
N ILE A 41 -0.35 -0.47 -2.31
CA ILE A 41 0.25 -1.81 -2.44
C ILE A 41 0.00 -2.30 -3.86
N LYS A 42 1.08 -2.57 -4.60
CA LYS A 42 1.01 -3.08 -5.97
C LYS A 42 1.75 -4.42 -6.06
N PRO A 43 1.01 -5.54 -6.13
CA PRO A 43 1.62 -6.86 -6.25
C PRO A 43 2.12 -7.14 -7.68
N ASP A 44 3.22 -7.87 -7.76
CA ASP A 44 3.74 -8.51 -8.96
C ASP A 44 4.05 -9.98 -8.61
N ALA A 45 2.95 -10.73 -8.41
CA ALA A 45 2.98 -12.09 -7.88
C ALA A 45 3.79 -13.05 -8.75
N THR A 46 3.80 -12.87 -10.06
CA THR A 46 4.57 -13.71 -11.00
C THR A 46 6.07 -13.62 -10.76
N ASN A 47 6.55 -12.47 -10.29
CA ASN A 47 7.96 -12.22 -10.03
C ASN A 47 8.32 -12.23 -8.54
N ASN A 48 7.42 -12.71 -7.66
CA ASN A 48 7.56 -12.65 -6.20
C ASN A 48 7.98 -11.25 -5.73
N LYS A 49 7.35 -10.21 -6.28
CA LYS A 49 7.72 -8.82 -6.03
C LYS A 49 6.50 -8.02 -5.57
N ILE A 50 6.71 -7.10 -4.64
CA ILE A 50 5.69 -6.15 -4.19
C ILE A 50 6.28 -4.74 -4.22
N ILE A 51 5.48 -3.79 -4.66
CA ILE A 51 5.76 -2.36 -4.56
C ILE A 51 4.83 -1.78 -3.48
N THR A 52 5.35 -0.87 -2.67
CA THR A 52 4.52 -0.06 -1.75
C THR A 52 4.79 1.42 -1.96
N ALA A 53 3.74 2.23 -2.05
CA ALA A 53 3.84 3.69 -2.11
C ALA A 53 2.70 4.31 -1.29
N SER A 54 2.96 4.71 -0.05
CA SER A 54 1.91 5.31 0.79
C SER A 54 1.30 6.55 0.15
N HIS A 55 -0.03 6.61 0.08
CA HIS A 55 -0.81 7.77 -0.33
C HIS A 55 -1.67 8.30 0.83
N LEU A 56 -1.30 8.00 2.08
CA LEU A 56 -2.04 8.49 3.25
C LEU A 56 -2.15 10.02 3.24
N THR A 57 -3.34 10.52 3.58
CA THR A 57 -3.57 11.95 3.81
C THR A 57 -3.07 12.35 5.19
N SER A 58 -2.95 13.66 5.43
CA SER A 58 -2.54 14.20 6.74
C SER A 58 -3.45 13.82 7.90
N ASP A 59 -4.68 13.39 7.60
CA ASP A 59 -5.69 13.02 8.60
C ASP A 59 -5.54 11.57 9.08
N ILE A 60 -4.62 10.80 8.48
CA ILE A 60 -4.36 9.40 8.79
C ILE A 60 -2.90 9.26 9.19
N ASP A 61 -2.64 9.23 10.50
CA ASP A 61 -1.28 9.12 11.04
C ASP A 61 -0.60 7.80 10.63
N TRP A 62 -1.34 6.70 10.64
CA TRP A 62 -0.84 5.39 10.26
C TRP A 62 -1.97 4.49 9.75
N LEU A 63 -1.62 3.50 8.94
CA LEU A 63 -2.53 2.45 8.48
C LEU A 63 -1.77 1.14 8.30
N GLU A 64 -2.36 0.04 8.74
CA GLU A 64 -1.76 -1.30 8.68
C GLU A 64 -2.74 -2.30 8.06
N VAL A 65 -2.21 -3.19 7.23
CA VAL A 65 -2.88 -4.40 6.75
C VAL A 65 -2.03 -5.60 7.13
N THR A 66 -2.68 -6.61 7.70
CA THR A 66 -2.07 -7.90 8.05
C THR A 66 -2.70 -9.01 7.23
N GLN A 67 -2.02 -10.15 7.11
CA GLN A 67 -2.56 -11.35 6.45
C GLN A 67 -3.01 -11.09 5.01
N LEU A 68 -2.27 -10.25 4.28
CA LEU A 68 -2.59 -9.92 2.89
C LEU A 68 -1.96 -10.97 1.96
N PRO A 69 -2.75 -11.82 1.28
CA PRO A 69 -2.21 -12.80 0.35
C PRO A 69 -1.72 -12.14 -0.94
N VAL A 70 -0.50 -12.48 -1.37
CA VAL A 70 0.09 -12.06 -2.65
C VAL A 70 0.78 -13.24 -3.32
N GLY A 71 0.10 -13.86 -4.30
CA GLY A 71 0.62 -15.04 -4.98
C GLY A 71 0.81 -16.22 -4.02
N LYS A 72 2.07 -16.58 -3.75
CA LYS A 72 2.44 -17.63 -2.77
C LYS A 72 2.84 -17.07 -1.40
N HIS A 73 2.80 -15.75 -1.23
CA HIS A 73 3.22 -15.06 -0.03
C HIS A 73 1.99 -14.56 0.75
N GLU A 74 2.21 -14.32 2.03
CA GLU A 74 1.34 -13.54 2.91
C GLU A 74 2.22 -12.43 3.49
N ILE A 75 1.69 -11.21 3.56
CA ILE A 75 2.45 -10.04 4.00
C ILE A 75 1.67 -9.21 4.99
N THR A 76 2.42 -8.43 5.77
CA THR A 76 1.93 -7.34 6.59
C THR A 76 2.63 -6.06 6.16
N VAL A 77 1.85 -5.00 5.96
CA VAL A 77 2.37 -3.68 5.58
C VAL A 77 1.77 -2.64 6.50
N ARG A 78 2.64 -1.84 7.12
CA ARG A 78 2.25 -0.67 7.91
C ARG A 78 2.89 0.57 7.31
N HIS A 79 2.09 1.61 7.13
CA HIS A 79 2.58 2.95 6.83
C HIS A 79 2.41 3.84 8.05
N ASP A 80 3.45 4.60 8.39
CA ASP A 80 3.34 5.74 9.30
C ASP A 80 3.42 7.02 8.44
N GLY A 81 2.24 7.54 8.10
CA GLY A 81 2.01 8.57 7.09
C GLY A 81 2.61 8.20 5.73
N VAL A 82 3.23 9.18 5.08
CA VAL A 82 3.95 9.02 3.80
C VAL A 82 5.46 8.96 3.96
N LYS A 83 5.95 8.76 5.20
CA LYS A 83 7.38 8.90 5.55
C LYS A 83 8.05 7.57 5.84
N GLN A 84 7.31 6.58 6.32
CA GLN A 84 7.84 5.28 6.71
C GLN A 84 6.90 4.17 6.26
N THR A 85 7.50 3.08 5.79
CA THR A 85 6.83 1.81 5.59
C THR A 85 7.57 0.73 6.36
N THR A 86 6.82 -0.04 7.14
CA THR A 86 7.26 -1.33 7.71
C THR A 86 6.62 -2.44 6.90
N PHE A 87 7.43 -3.38 6.45
CA PHE A 87 7.02 -4.52 5.64
C PHE A 87 7.47 -5.80 6.32
N THR A 88 6.55 -6.72 6.52
CA THR A 88 6.82 -8.07 7.03
C THR A 88 6.42 -9.09 5.97
N ASN A 89 7.33 -10.02 5.69
CA ASN A 89 7.03 -11.21 4.91
C ASN A 89 6.63 -12.33 5.86
N ASP A 90 5.32 -12.55 6.02
CA ASP A 90 4.76 -13.58 6.90
C ASP A 90 4.82 -14.99 6.28
N SER A 91 5.38 -15.12 5.08
CA SER A 91 5.49 -16.39 4.36
C SER A 91 6.85 -17.07 4.53
N THR A 92 6.90 -18.34 4.12
CA THR A 92 8.09 -19.19 4.18
C THR A 92 9.07 -18.99 3.01
N LEU A 93 8.74 -18.13 2.05
CA LEU A 93 9.52 -17.89 0.84
C LEU A 93 9.96 -16.43 0.78
N PRO A 94 11.20 -16.13 0.35
CA PRO A 94 11.65 -14.74 0.20
C PRO A 94 10.92 -14.06 -0.96
N LEU A 95 10.80 -12.74 -0.87
CA LEU A 95 10.24 -11.89 -1.93
C LEU A 95 11.05 -10.60 -2.10
N LEU A 96 10.88 -9.95 -3.23
CA LEU A 96 11.48 -8.64 -3.50
C LEU A 96 10.50 -7.52 -3.16
N TRP A 97 10.86 -6.66 -2.22
CA TRP A 97 10.10 -5.47 -1.89
C TRP A 97 10.75 -4.23 -2.50
N GLU A 98 9.97 -3.44 -3.23
CA GLU A 98 10.37 -2.15 -3.77
C GLU A 98 9.63 -1.03 -3.03
N ALA A 99 10.31 -0.39 -2.08
CA ALA A 99 9.75 0.65 -1.22
C ALA A 99 9.83 2.01 -1.90
N TRP A 100 8.68 2.60 -2.26
CA TRP A 100 8.60 3.87 -2.99
C TRP A 100 8.22 5.03 -2.07
N PHE A 101 8.85 6.17 -2.33
CA PHE A 101 8.46 7.46 -1.77
C PHE A 101 8.41 8.50 -2.88
N TYR A 102 7.26 9.17 -3.02
CA TYR A 102 7.14 10.31 -3.91
C TYR A 102 8.02 11.47 -3.43
N GLY A 103 8.76 12.03 -4.37
CA GLY A 103 9.77 13.05 -4.14
C GLY A 103 11.14 12.65 -4.67
N ASP A 104 12.03 13.63 -4.71
CA ASP A 104 13.39 13.50 -5.18
C ASP A 104 14.35 13.40 -3.98
N TYR A 105 14.68 12.16 -3.58
CA TYR A 105 15.56 11.86 -2.46
C TYR A 105 16.81 11.16 -2.99
N THR A 106 17.99 11.61 -2.56
CA THR A 106 19.27 10.97 -2.94
C THR A 106 19.49 9.65 -2.24
N SER A 107 18.92 9.48 -1.05
CA SER A 107 19.03 8.30 -0.20
C SER A 107 17.74 8.06 0.56
N LEU A 108 17.50 6.81 0.92
CA LEU A 108 16.46 6.38 1.85
C LEU A 108 17.13 5.66 3.02
N ILE A 109 16.45 5.58 4.16
CA ILE A 109 16.93 4.88 5.36
C ILE A 109 16.31 3.49 5.37
N VAL A 110 17.13 2.45 5.28
CA VAL A 110 16.72 1.04 5.37
C VAL A 110 17.24 0.49 6.70
N ASP A 111 16.33 0.14 7.62
CA ASP A 111 16.64 -0.36 8.97
C ASP A 111 17.67 0.50 9.72
N GLY A 112 17.51 1.82 9.62
CA GLY A 112 18.39 2.82 10.24
C GLY A 112 19.67 3.14 9.46
N GLN A 113 19.93 2.49 8.33
CA GLN A 113 21.11 2.73 7.48
C GLN A 113 20.76 3.51 6.22
N SER A 114 21.55 4.52 5.88
CA SER A 114 21.37 5.30 4.65
C SER A 114 21.79 4.48 3.42
N VAL A 115 20.87 4.32 2.47
CA VAL A 115 21.05 3.60 1.20
C VAL A 115 20.75 4.55 0.03
N THR A 116 21.59 4.56 -0.99
CA THR A 116 21.36 5.37 -2.20
C THR A 116 20.05 4.97 -2.87
N ALA A 117 19.19 5.95 -3.13
CA ALA A 117 17.90 5.71 -3.78
C ALA A 117 18.04 5.68 -5.30
N THR A 118 17.28 4.80 -5.94
CA THR A 118 17.04 4.86 -7.39
C THR A 118 15.84 5.77 -7.63
N LYS A 119 15.79 6.44 -8.79
CA LYS A 119 14.71 7.37 -9.14
C LYS A 119 14.04 6.97 -10.45
N LYS A 120 12.74 7.20 -10.55
CA LYS A 120 11.98 7.06 -11.80
C LYS A 120 10.79 8.01 -11.84
N LEU A 121 10.25 8.22 -13.03
CA LEU A 121 8.98 8.91 -13.22
C LEU A 121 7.83 7.90 -13.24
N VAL A 122 6.80 8.18 -12.47
CA VAL A 122 5.54 7.42 -12.44
C VAL A 122 4.41 8.42 -12.59
N ASN A 123 3.66 8.32 -13.68
CA ASN A 123 2.56 9.25 -13.99
C ASN A 123 2.99 10.74 -13.90
N GLY A 124 4.20 11.05 -14.34
CA GLY A 124 4.77 12.40 -14.31
C GLY A 124 5.31 12.87 -12.96
N GLN A 125 5.25 12.05 -11.91
CA GLN A 125 5.82 12.36 -10.60
C GLN A 125 7.11 11.59 -10.36
N THR A 126 8.10 12.25 -9.76
CA THR A 126 9.35 11.60 -9.33
C THR A 126 9.09 10.71 -8.14
N VAL A 127 9.53 9.46 -8.24
CA VAL A 127 9.57 8.49 -7.16
C VAL A 127 11.01 8.11 -6.89
N SER A 128 11.41 8.18 -5.63
CA SER A 128 12.66 7.61 -5.13
C SER A 128 12.36 6.28 -4.43
N PHE A 129 13.16 5.25 -4.71
CA PHE A 129 12.90 3.91 -4.18
C PHE A 129 14.18 3.10 -3.93
N VAL A 130 14.04 2.07 -3.10
CA VAL A 130 15.03 1.02 -2.88
C VAL A 130 14.40 -0.35 -3.09
N GLN A 131 15.20 -1.32 -3.52
CA GLN A 131 14.80 -2.72 -3.65
C GLN A 131 15.47 -3.54 -2.55
N ILE A 132 14.68 -4.31 -1.82
CA ILE A 132 15.10 -5.09 -0.65
C ILE A 132 14.60 -6.52 -0.84
N SER A 133 15.50 -7.49 -0.75
CA SER A 133 15.08 -8.88 -0.60
C SER A 133 14.64 -9.08 0.85
N VAL A 134 13.38 -9.44 1.04
CA VAL A 134 12.81 -9.73 2.36
C VAL A 134 12.73 -11.24 2.51
N SER A 135 13.54 -11.78 3.42
CA SER A 135 13.58 -13.20 3.76
C SER A 135 12.26 -13.68 4.36
N SER A 136 12.12 -14.99 4.49
CA SER A 136 11.02 -15.61 5.23
C SER A 136 10.96 -15.07 6.66
N GLU A 137 9.77 -14.73 7.12
CA GLU A 137 9.50 -14.21 8.48
C GLU A 137 10.31 -12.96 8.86
N GLU A 138 10.85 -12.24 7.87
CA GLU A 138 11.65 -11.04 8.08
C GLU A 138 10.77 -9.79 8.04
N THR A 139 11.07 -8.84 8.94
CA THR A 139 10.52 -7.48 8.91
C THR A 139 11.60 -6.49 8.53
N ARG A 140 11.28 -5.56 7.63
CA ARG A 140 12.15 -4.48 7.18
C ARG A 140 11.43 -3.14 7.28
N VAL A 141 12.18 -2.09 7.57
CA VAL A 141 11.65 -0.72 7.65
C VAL A 141 12.39 0.17 6.66
N VAL A 142 11.64 0.96 5.89
CA VAL A 142 12.20 2.00 5.01
C VAL A 142 11.59 3.35 5.32
N GLN A 143 12.42 4.38 5.36
CA GLN A 143 12.05 5.76 5.62
C GLN A 143 12.70 6.71 4.61
N LYS A 144 12.09 7.87 4.38
CA LYS A 144 12.65 8.96 3.55
C LYS A 144 13.15 10.14 4.38
#